data_AF-A0A932QZT7-F1
#
_entry.id   AF-A0A932QZT7-F1
#
_cell.length_a   1.000
_cell.length_b   1.000
_cell.length_c   1.000
_cell.angle_alpha   90.00
_cell.angle_beta   90.00
_cell.angle_gamma   90.00
#
_symmetry.space_group_name_H-M   'P 1'
#
loop_
_entity.id
_entity.type
_entity.pdbx_description
1 polymer ?
#
loop_
_entity_poly.entity_id
_entity_poly.type
_entity_poly.pdbx_seq_one_letter_code
_entity_poly.pdbx_strand_id
1 'polypeptide(L)'
;MEKPKLFNENVKVPSGDKLHTPDDLAAAVEGIKKTIAENQLSELVNSTTNASKKKAALMEAKKASGPKQIHSPWRSVVASPESNSSGRREAGRNRFNETLIEVVAIEGVKNQEVFSRISVPADGDSIKNQHIDVISEKDKIVFTFKLTKPKWLELIKTLKNNPSIISDKITYGHEGEQIYFASSLELIFGKLKLSVAKDEEYNNRRSSYGLVKIELDKGQVDSADLIGEEIIHQLENVLESIVGVKDALVAPDAEAERIYKLNRYKWSHVLPKNRIFSTQEEGEILSRLRSVEVAPGYTTFVEDGRAEKMMEQSPFFLFHNVRGGLASVQKMIKTGALISTHERYRLGMYISGTSSESDIVTGGADGVFIRMWSNLLDRFNSANLSLGDFGLIFAPTILNRTDYYCYPEDRFGQTRPEVFKERITAEELLKTQRRIGHICHNELVFRQGIAVSDVSFITTRSDTDRENLLYSLQNSGITHIGERTLEEAVILWDGKPMSILDKIDPEIKSKLRSILIKENIQKIYDLFNDLKKFLAKGMFTKGKII
;
A
#
# COMPACT_ATOMS: atom_id res chain seq x y z
N MET A 1 25.40 -34.25 1.58
CA MET A 1 25.32 -32.99 2.35
C MET A 1 25.40 -33.34 3.83
N GLU A 2 26.26 -32.67 4.58
CA GLU A 2 26.41 -32.93 6.02
C GLU A 2 25.27 -32.31 6.83
N LYS A 3 24.99 -32.88 8.01
CA LYS A 3 24.04 -32.29 8.97
C LYS A 3 24.72 -31.10 9.67
N PRO A 4 24.07 -29.94 9.83
CA PRO A 4 24.61 -28.89 10.69
C PRO A 4 24.62 -29.37 12.14
N LYS A 5 25.81 -29.49 12.76
CA LYS A 5 25.95 -29.74 14.21
C LYS A 5 25.43 -28.54 14.98
N LEU A 6 24.15 -28.59 15.38
CA LEU A 6 23.47 -27.50 16.12
C LEU A 6 23.75 -27.51 17.63
N PHE A 7 24.48 -28.50 18.13
CA PHE A 7 25.14 -28.47 19.43
C PHE A 7 26.60 -28.88 19.25
N ASN A 8 27.50 -28.12 19.87
CA ASN A 8 28.90 -28.50 20.01
C ASN A 8 29.02 -29.43 21.22
N GLU A 9 29.59 -30.61 21.06
CA GLU A 9 29.58 -31.72 22.05
C GLU A 9 30.42 -31.43 23.31
N ASN A 10 30.92 -30.20 23.45
CA ASN A 10 31.83 -29.74 24.51
C ASN A 10 31.12 -29.02 25.68
N VAL A 11 29.79 -28.89 25.68
CA VAL A 11 29.05 -28.39 26.85
C VAL A 11 29.03 -29.47 27.93
N LYS A 12 30.04 -29.46 28.81
CA LYS A 12 30.08 -30.30 30.02
C LYS A 12 29.02 -29.85 31.02
N VAL A 13 27.79 -30.33 30.85
CA VAL A 13 26.80 -30.36 31.92
C VAL A 13 27.35 -31.25 33.05
N PRO A 14 27.30 -30.81 34.33
CA PRO A 14 27.67 -31.69 35.45
C PRO A 14 26.82 -32.97 35.45
N SER A 15 27.44 -34.11 35.77
CA SER A 15 26.71 -35.36 36.03
C SER A 15 25.70 -35.15 37.16
N GLY A 16 24.49 -35.70 37.01
CA GLY A 16 23.29 -35.32 37.77
C GLY A 16 23.36 -35.43 39.31
N ASP A 17 24.36 -36.13 39.84
CA ASP A 17 24.53 -36.41 41.28
C ASP A 17 25.12 -35.24 42.09
N LYS A 18 25.19 -34.02 41.54
CA LYS A 18 25.81 -32.82 42.16
C LYS A 18 25.08 -31.49 41.94
N LEU A 19 23.75 -31.52 41.90
CA LEU A 19 22.91 -30.31 41.95
C LEU A 19 21.91 -30.48 43.09
N HIS A 20 22.30 -30.06 44.31
CA HIS A 20 21.53 -30.32 45.53
C HIS A 20 21.14 -29.05 46.30
N THR A 21 21.75 -27.91 45.97
CA THR A 21 21.42 -26.59 46.52
C THR A 21 20.98 -25.62 45.42
N PRO A 22 20.24 -24.54 45.77
CA PRO A 22 19.95 -23.45 44.84
C PRO A 22 21.23 -22.79 44.28
N ASP A 23 22.32 -22.78 45.05
CA ASP A 23 23.58 -22.16 44.69
C ASP A 23 24.37 -22.98 43.64
N ASP A 24 24.35 -24.33 43.73
CA ASP A 24 24.88 -25.19 42.68
C ASP A 24 24.17 -24.92 41.34
N LEU A 25 22.84 -24.76 41.40
CA LEU A 25 22.00 -24.47 40.23
C LEU A 25 22.31 -23.08 39.66
N ALA A 26 22.51 -22.07 40.52
CA ALA A 26 22.91 -20.73 40.10
C ALA A 26 24.30 -20.72 39.44
N ALA A 27 25.28 -21.44 40.00
CA ALA A 27 26.62 -21.57 39.45
C ALA A 27 26.62 -22.28 38.08
N ALA A 28 25.83 -23.35 37.93
CA ALA A 28 25.65 -24.04 36.65
C ALA A 28 25.01 -23.12 35.59
N VAL A 29 24.01 -22.33 35.97
CA VAL A 29 23.37 -21.34 35.09
C VAL A 29 24.37 -20.26 34.64
N GLU A 30 25.23 -19.74 35.51
CA GLU A 30 26.21 -18.73 35.13
C GLU A 30 27.31 -19.29 34.20
N GLY A 31 27.74 -20.54 34.42
CA GLY A 31 28.62 -21.26 33.50
C GLY A 31 28.01 -21.47 32.11
N ILE A 32 26.71 -21.78 32.06
CA ILE A 32 25.95 -21.88 30.79
C ILE A 32 25.85 -20.51 30.09
N LYS A 33 25.50 -19.44 30.80
CA LYS A 33 25.47 -18.07 30.22
C LYS A 33 26.82 -17.70 29.60
N LYS A 34 27.91 -17.89 30.34
CA LYS A 34 29.27 -17.58 29.87
C LYS A 34 29.61 -18.37 28.60
N THR A 35 29.36 -19.68 28.62
CA THR A 35 29.61 -20.57 27.47
C THR A 35 28.79 -20.18 26.24
N ILE A 36 27.51 -19.82 26.41
CA ILE A 36 26.64 -19.35 25.31
C ILE A 36 27.15 -18.02 24.76
N ALA A 37 27.47 -17.05 25.63
CA ALA A 37 27.96 -15.73 25.24
C ALA A 37 29.27 -15.83 24.45
N GLU A 38 30.27 -16.57 24.94
CA GLU A 38 31.58 -16.70 24.32
C GLU A 38 31.50 -17.34 22.92
N ASN A 39 30.72 -18.42 22.76
CA ASN A 39 30.54 -19.04 21.45
C ASN A 39 29.78 -18.14 20.48
N GLN A 40 28.66 -17.53 20.90
CA GLN A 40 27.80 -16.75 20.00
C GLN A 40 28.40 -15.38 19.61
N LEU A 41 29.24 -14.77 20.44
CA LEU A 41 29.95 -13.54 20.07
C LEU A 41 30.89 -13.78 18.87
N SER A 42 31.55 -14.96 18.84
CA SER A 42 32.48 -15.31 17.76
C SER A 42 31.80 -15.46 16.40
N GLU A 43 30.61 -16.05 16.34
CA GLU A 43 29.81 -16.15 15.11
C GLU A 43 29.26 -14.78 14.66
N LEU A 44 28.89 -13.91 15.61
CA LEU A 44 28.34 -12.59 15.32
C LEU A 44 29.40 -11.65 14.69
N VAL A 45 30.63 -11.67 15.21
CA VAL A 45 31.76 -10.90 14.66
C VAL A 45 32.12 -11.37 13.24
N ASN A 46 32.21 -12.69 13.03
CA ASN A 46 32.55 -13.28 11.73
C ASN A 46 31.48 -13.04 10.65
N SER A 47 30.20 -13.10 11.01
CA SER A 47 29.10 -12.82 10.07
C SER A 47 28.99 -11.34 9.69
N THR A 48 29.17 -10.43 10.65
CA THR A 48 29.14 -8.97 10.42
C THR A 48 30.30 -8.50 9.52
N THR A 49 31.50 -9.04 9.74
CA THR A 49 32.71 -8.69 8.97
C THR A 49 32.58 -9.05 7.48
N ASN A 50 31.93 -10.16 7.16
CA ASN A 50 31.71 -10.59 5.77
C ASN A 50 30.59 -9.82 5.06
N ALA A 51 29.53 -9.43 5.77
CA ALA A 51 28.49 -8.55 5.23
C ALA A 51 29.07 -7.18 4.82
N SER A 52 29.84 -6.57 5.72
CA SER A 52 30.48 -5.25 5.51
C SER A 52 31.30 -5.17 4.21
N LYS A 53 32.08 -6.22 3.91
CA LYS A 53 32.87 -6.31 2.67
C LYS A 53 31.99 -6.42 1.41
N LYS A 54 30.88 -7.16 1.49
CA LYS A 54 29.95 -7.36 0.35
C LYS A 54 29.13 -6.09 0.06
N LYS A 55 28.74 -5.35 1.09
CA LYS A 55 28.04 -4.06 0.98
C LYS A 55 28.91 -2.98 0.32
N ALA A 56 30.21 -2.96 0.59
CA ALA A 56 31.14 -2.02 -0.05
C ALA A 56 31.16 -2.19 -1.58
N ALA A 57 31.41 -3.41 -2.07
CA ALA A 57 31.44 -3.72 -3.50
C ALA A 57 30.11 -3.41 -4.22
N LEU A 58 28.97 -3.62 -3.55
CA LEU A 58 27.66 -3.32 -4.14
C LEU A 58 27.38 -1.82 -4.29
N MET A 59 27.84 -0.98 -3.34
CA MET A 59 27.73 0.47 -3.46
C MET A 59 28.71 1.06 -4.49
N GLU A 60 29.84 0.39 -4.72
CA GLU A 60 30.79 0.76 -5.78
C GLU A 60 30.18 0.47 -7.17
N ALA A 61 29.55 -0.69 -7.35
CA ALA A 61 28.81 -1.02 -8.57
C ALA A 61 27.64 -0.05 -8.85
N LYS A 62 26.82 0.29 -7.84
CA LYS A 62 25.69 1.21 -8.01
C LYS A 62 26.08 2.65 -8.38
N LYS A 63 27.36 3.06 -8.22
CA LYS A 63 27.85 4.37 -8.71
C LYS A 63 28.10 4.42 -10.22
N ALA A 64 28.23 3.27 -10.90
CA ALA A 64 28.51 3.22 -12.34
C ALA A 64 27.24 3.34 -13.21
N SER A 65 26.06 3.05 -12.66
CA SER A 65 24.78 3.03 -13.37
C SER A 65 23.92 4.26 -13.04
N GLY A 66 24.09 5.35 -13.79
CA GLY A 66 23.23 6.54 -13.67
C GLY A 66 21.79 6.27 -14.15
N PRO A 67 20.74 6.74 -13.44
CA PRO A 67 19.36 6.45 -13.81
C PRO A 67 18.93 7.22 -15.06
N LYS A 68 18.14 6.57 -15.93
CA LYS A 68 17.34 7.22 -16.98
C LYS A 68 15.87 7.11 -16.61
N GLN A 69 15.15 8.23 -16.63
CA GLN A 69 13.71 8.24 -16.38
C GLN A 69 12.95 7.56 -17.53
N ILE A 70 11.96 6.74 -17.19
CA ILE A 70 10.89 6.37 -18.12
C ILE A 70 9.89 7.53 -18.11
N HIS A 71 9.73 8.22 -19.24
CA HIS A 71 8.71 9.26 -19.37
C HIS A 71 7.32 8.63 -19.50
N SER A 72 6.65 8.51 -18.35
CA SER A 72 5.21 8.30 -18.26
C SER A 72 4.46 9.50 -18.88
N PRO A 73 3.39 9.28 -19.67
CA PRO A 73 2.47 10.36 -20.08
C PRO A 73 1.59 10.84 -18.93
N TRP A 74 1.46 10.04 -17.87
CA TRP A 74 0.80 10.38 -16.61
C TRP A 74 1.80 11.13 -15.72
N ARG A 75 1.40 12.27 -15.17
CA ARG A 75 2.17 13.06 -14.19
C ARG A 75 1.29 13.40 -12.99
N SER A 76 1.85 13.42 -11.79
CA SER A 76 1.40 14.36 -10.77
C SER A 76 2.32 15.59 -10.74
N VAL A 77 1.76 16.74 -10.38
CA VAL A 77 2.51 18.00 -10.25
C VAL A 77 2.58 18.38 -8.76
N VAL A 78 3.71 18.10 -8.13
CA VAL A 78 3.92 18.36 -6.70
C VAL A 78 4.36 19.82 -6.48
N ALA A 79 3.58 20.57 -5.70
CA ALA A 79 3.87 21.97 -5.41
C ALA A 79 5.03 22.16 -4.41
N SER A 80 5.79 23.25 -4.55
CA SER A 80 6.80 23.70 -3.57
C SER A 80 6.19 24.61 -2.49
N PRO A 81 6.76 24.68 -1.26
CA PRO A 81 5.99 25.11 -0.08
C PRO A 81 5.92 26.63 0.21
N GLU A 82 6.71 27.46 -0.48
CA GLU A 82 7.19 28.74 0.06
C GLU A 82 6.41 30.00 -0.37
N SER A 83 5.08 29.92 -0.51
CA SER A 83 4.22 31.10 -0.72
C SER A 83 3.21 31.36 0.41
N ASN A 84 2.78 32.62 0.53
CA ASN A 84 1.78 33.10 1.50
C ASN A 84 0.36 32.66 1.11
N SER A 85 -0.62 32.82 2.01
CA SER A 85 -1.98 32.29 1.81
C SER A 85 -2.70 32.81 0.55
N SER A 86 -2.52 34.07 0.18
CA SER A 86 -3.05 34.63 -1.08
C SER A 86 -2.34 34.05 -2.31
N GLY A 87 -1.00 34.00 -2.31
CA GLY A 87 -0.22 33.41 -3.40
C GLY A 87 -0.40 31.90 -3.54
N ARG A 88 -0.73 31.18 -2.45
CA ARG A 88 -1.13 29.76 -2.49
C ARG A 88 -2.49 29.57 -3.15
N ARG A 89 -3.46 30.45 -2.86
CA ARG A 89 -4.80 30.44 -3.48
C ARG A 89 -4.71 30.64 -4.99
N GLU A 90 -4.04 31.71 -5.41
CA GLU A 90 -3.85 32.03 -6.83
C GLU A 90 -3.04 30.95 -7.56
N ALA A 91 -1.91 30.49 -7.00
CA ALA A 91 -1.15 29.39 -7.59
C ALA A 91 -1.92 28.04 -7.59
N GLY A 92 -2.89 27.85 -6.69
CA GLY A 92 -3.81 26.71 -6.71
C GLY A 92 -4.71 26.74 -7.95
N ARG A 93 -5.46 27.83 -8.12
CA ARG A 93 -6.34 28.08 -9.27
C ARG A 93 -5.57 27.99 -10.59
N ASN A 94 -4.42 28.67 -10.68
CA ASN A 94 -3.60 28.69 -11.90
C ASN A 94 -3.10 27.28 -12.27
N ARG A 95 -2.67 26.45 -11.31
CA ARG A 95 -2.31 25.05 -11.56
C ARG A 95 -3.48 24.17 -11.96
N PHE A 96 -4.69 24.43 -11.43
CA PHE A 96 -5.90 23.75 -11.90
C PHE A 96 -6.19 24.10 -13.36
N ASN A 97 -6.04 25.38 -13.74
CA ASN A 97 -6.18 25.85 -15.12
C ASN A 97 -5.13 25.23 -16.05
N GLU A 98 -3.83 25.29 -15.69
CA GLU A 98 -2.74 24.59 -16.39
C GLU A 98 -3.03 23.08 -16.58
N THR A 99 -3.51 22.40 -15.53
CA THR A 99 -3.89 20.99 -15.59
C THR A 99 -5.07 20.75 -16.54
N LEU A 100 -6.08 21.62 -16.52
CA LEU A 100 -7.23 21.51 -17.42
C LEU A 100 -6.79 21.68 -18.88
N ILE A 101 -5.90 22.63 -19.15
CA ILE A 101 -5.30 22.85 -20.48
C ILE A 101 -4.50 21.62 -20.92
N GLU A 102 -3.66 21.03 -20.06
CA GLU A 102 -2.96 19.77 -20.37
C GLU A 102 -3.95 18.64 -20.71
N VAL A 103 -5.03 18.46 -19.92
CA VAL A 103 -6.02 17.38 -20.10
C VAL A 103 -6.93 17.59 -21.32
N VAL A 104 -7.17 18.84 -21.72
CA VAL A 104 -7.87 19.23 -22.97
C VAL A 104 -6.99 18.99 -24.19
N ALA A 105 -5.70 19.35 -24.11
CA ALA A 105 -4.74 19.26 -25.22
C ALA A 105 -4.32 17.82 -25.59
N ILE A 106 -4.75 16.80 -24.82
CA ILE A 106 -4.54 15.38 -25.18
C ILE A 106 -5.51 14.98 -26.29
N GLU A 107 -5.14 15.30 -27.53
CA GLU A 107 -5.80 14.77 -28.71
C GLU A 107 -5.63 13.25 -28.83
N GLY A 108 -6.70 12.56 -29.24
CA GLY A 108 -6.59 11.20 -29.76
C GLY A 108 -6.41 10.09 -28.71
N VAL A 109 -7.36 9.97 -27.77
CA VAL A 109 -7.61 8.70 -27.05
C VAL A 109 -8.12 7.65 -28.06
N LYS A 110 -7.18 7.02 -28.79
CA LYS A 110 -7.45 6.10 -29.91
C LYS A 110 -7.97 4.73 -29.46
N ASN A 111 -7.72 4.34 -28.21
CA ASN A 111 -8.22 3.10 -27.62
C ASN A 111 -9.30 3.43 -26.58
N GLN A 112 -10.48 2.82 -26.71
CA GLN A 112 -11.62 3.04 -25.79
C GLN A 112 -11.38 2.58 -24.34
N GLU A 113 -10.30 1.84 -24.08
CA GLU A 113 -10.02 1.21 -22.78
C GLU A 113 -9.18 2.05 -21.80
N VAL A 114 -8.61 3.19 -22.21
CA VAL A 114 -7.65 3.96 -21.38
C VAL A 114 -7.85 5.47 -21.57
N PHE A 115 -8.57 6.10 -20.65
CA PHE A 115 -8.78 7.55 -20.58
C PHE A 115 -7.62 8.27 -19.87
N SER A 116 -7.24 9.46 -20.34
CA SER A 116 -6.15 10.24 -19.71
C SER A 116 -6.61 10.89 -18.42
N ARG A 117 -5.77 10.91 -17.37
CA ARG A 117 -6.11 11.34 -16.01
C ARG A 117 -4.98 12.12 -15.34
N ILE A 118 -5.33 13.21 -14.65
CA ILE A 118 -4.48 13.89 -13.66
C ILE A 118 -5.29 14.13 -12.39
N SER A 119 -4.68 14.06 -11.21
CA SER A 119 -5.34 14.38 -9.93
C SER A 119 -4.81 15.69 -9.34
N VAL A 120 -5.68 16.68 -9.16
CA VAL A 120 -5.32 17.97 -8.56
C VAL A 120 -5.54 17.92 -7.04
N PRO A 121 -4.58 18.36 -6.19
CA PRO A 121 -4.80 18.55 -4.75
C PRO A 121 -5.87 19.61 -4.46
N ALA A 122 -6.74 19.34 -3.47
CA ALA A 122 -7.91 20.16 -3.15
C ALA A 122 -8.00 20.48 -1.65
N ASP A 123 -8.16 21.76 -1.29
CA ASP A 123 -8.23 22.25 0.09
C ASP A 123 -9.54 21.90 0.82
N GLY A 124 -10.54 21.40 0.08
CA GLY A 124 -11.83 20.99 0.64
C GLY A 124 -11.72 19.90 1.69
N ASP A 125 -11.88 20.25 2.97
CA ASP A 125 -11.91 19.35 4.14
C ASP A 125 -12.86 18.15 3.99
N SER A 126 -13.92 18.39 3.23
CA SER A 126 -15.02 17.49 2.94
C SER A 126 -14.75 16.56 1.76
N ILE A 127 -13.62 16.70 1.06
CA ILE A 127 -13.18 15.79 -0.01
C ILE A 127 -12.28 14.71 0.60
N LYS A 128 -12.76 13.46 0.58
CA LYS A 128 -12.01 12.27 0.97
C LYS A 128 -10.76 12.15 0.09
N ASN A 129 -9.60 12.05 0.74
CA ASN A 129 -8.26 12.07 0.16
C ASN A 129 -7.76 13.46 -0.34
N GLN A 130 -8.55 14.55 -0.28
CA GLN A 130 -8.15 15.89 -0.74
C GLN A 130 -7.60 15.94 -2.19
N HIS A 131 -8.24 15.21 -3.10
CA HIS A 131 -7.94 15.26 -4.54
C HIS A 131 -9.22 15.27 -5.39
N ILE A 132 -9.17 15.97 -6.51
CA ILE A 132 -10.13 15.88 -7.61
C ILE A 132 -9.42 15.26 -8.81
N ASP A 133 -9.94 14.15 -9.32
CA ASP A 133 -9.45 13.50 -10.52
C ASP A 133 -10.10 14.15 -11.74
N VAL A 134 -9.29 14.64 -12.69
CA VAL A 134 -9.74 15.16 -13.99
C VAL A 134 -9.42 14.11 -15.05
N ILE A 135 -10.42 13.67 -15.80
CA ILE A 135 -10.34 12.56 -16.76
C ILE A 135 -10.82 13.04 -18.14
N SER A 136 -9.99 12.89 -19.18
CA SER A 136 -10.35 13.13 -20.58
C SER A 136 -10.90 11.84 -21.19
N GLU A 137 -12.23 11.72 -21.24
CA GLU A 137 -12.91 10.73 -22.08
C GLU A 137 -12.93 11.23 -23.56
N LYS A 138 -13.35 10.39 -24.50
CA LYS A 138 -13.37 10.74 -25.94
C LYS A 138 -14.15 12.03 -26.22
N ASP A 139 -15.41 12.08 -25.77
CA ASP A 139 -16.37 13.14 -26.12
C ASP A 139 -16.70 14.06 -24.93
N LYS A 140 -16.05 13.90 -23.77
CA LYS A 140 -16.32 14.68 -22.56
C LYS A 140 -15.11 14.79 -21.63
N ILE A 141 -15.15 15.75 -20.71
CA ILE A 141 -14.23 15.88 -19.58
C ILE A 141 -15.00 15.51 -18.31
N VAL A 142 -14.35 14.78 -17.41
CA VAL A 142 -14.95 14.26 -16.19
C VAL A 142 -14.12 14.65 -14.98
N PHE A 143 -14.73 15.41 -14.07
CA PHE A 143 -14.20 15.64 -12.74
C PHE A 143 -14.83 14.62 -11.79
N THR A 144 -14.03 13.86 -11.05
CA THR A 144 -14.53 12.90 -10.06
C THR A 144 -13.71 12.91 -8.78
N PHE A 145 -14.42 12.88 -7.65
CA PHE A 145 -13.86 12.88 -6.31
C PHE A 145 -14.80 12.11 -5.38
N LYS A 146 -14.39 11.93 -4.12
CA LYS A 146 -15.26 11.38 -3.08
C LYS A 146 -15.44 12.38 -1.95
N LEU A 147 -16.66 12.52 -1.46
CA LEU A 147 -16.99 13.28 -0.27
C LEU A 147 -16.78 12.45 1.01
N THR A 148 -16.60 13.13 2.14
CA THR A 148 -16.76 12.52 3.46
C THR A 148 -18.22 12.11 3.69
N LYS A 149 -18.49 11.10 4.55
CA LYS A 149 -19.87 10.65 4.80
C LYS A 149 -20.82 11.78 5.23
N PRO A 150 -20.44 12.74 6.10
CA PRO A 150 -21.32 13.87 6.44
C PRO A 150 -21.70 14.72 5.23
N LYS A 151 -20.74 15.24 4.47
CA LYS A 151 -21.00 16.10 3.30
C LYS A 151 -21.74 15.36 2.18
N TRP A 152 -21.49 14.06 1.99
CA TRP A 152 -22.25 13.23 1.05
C TRP A 152 -23.75 13.13 1.40
N LEU A 153 -24.07 12.94 2.69
CA LEU A 153 -25.47 12.86 3.14
C LEU A 153 -26.16 14.23 3.12
N GLU A 154 -25.42 15.30 3.43
CA GLU A 154 -25.86 16.69 3.25
C GLU A 154 -26.20 16.99 1.78
N LEU A 155 -25.32 16.59 0.85
CA LEU A 155 -25.55 16.74 -0.59
C LEU A 155 -26.74 15.91 -1.09
N ILE A 156 -26.87 14.65 -0.65
CA ILE A 156 -28.05 13.83 -0.99
C ILE A 156 -29.34 14.49 -0.50
N LYS A 157 -29.34 15.07 0.70
CA LYS A 157 -30.51 15.78 1.25
C LYS A 157 -30.81 17.06 0.46
N THR A 158 -29.78 17.82 0.09
CA THR A 158 -29.91 19.04 -0.71
C THR A 158 -30.47 18.73 -2.10
N LEU A 159 -29.89 17.74 -2.78
CA LEU A 159 -30.37 17.29 -4.09
C LEU A 159 -31.81 16.76 -4.00
N LYS A 160 -32.14 15.85 -3.08
CA LYS A 160 -33.49 15.24 -2.96
C LYS A 160 -34.66 16.24 -2.83
N ASN A 161 -34.40 17.49 -2.44
CA ASN A 161 -35.42 18.54 -2.33
C ASN A 161 -35.51 19.45 -3.56
N ASN A 162 -34.68 19.24 -4.58
CA ASN A 162 -34.64 20.04 -5.81
C ASN A 162 -35.64 19.48 -6.86
N PRO A 163 -36.54 20.30 -7.43
CA PRO A 163 -37.51 19.82 -8.43
C PRO A 163 -36.89 19.43 -9.79
N SER A 164 -35.62 19.78 -10.05
CA SER A 164 -34.93 19.51 -11.31
C SER A 164 -34.09 18.23 -11.32
N ILE A 165 -34.24 17.33 -10.34
CA ILE A 165 -33.53 16.03 -10.34
C ILE A 165 -34.02 15.14 -11.47
N ILE A 166 -33.09 14.51 -12.19
CA ILE A 166 -33.35 13.25 -12.89
C ILE A 166 -32.77 12.10 -12.04
N SER A 167 -33.54 11.04 -11.82
CA SER A 167 -33.02 9.84 -11.14
C SER A 167 -32.57 8.81 -12.17
N ASP A 168 -31.28 8.83 -12.51
CA ASP A 168 -30.68 7.87 -13.44
C ASP A 168 -29.83 6.81 -12.71
N LYS A 169 -29.41 5.76 -13.43
CA LYS A 169 -28.35 4.83 -13.03
C LYS A 169 -27.00 5.37 -13.46
N ILE A 170 -26.02 5.28 -12.57
CA ILE A 170 -24.66 5.77 -12.82
C ILE A 170 -23.67 4.58 -12.79
N THR A 171 -22.57 4.60 -13.58
CA THR A 171 -21.35 3.67 -13.59
C THR A 171 -19.98 3.66 -12.53
N TYR A 172 -19.81 2.24 -12.78
CA TYR A 172 -18.96 1.02 -12.32
C TYR A 172 -19.05 -0.29 -13.12
N GLY A 173 -18.09 -1.18 -12.89
CA GLY A 173 -18.34 -2.63 -12.92
C GLY A 173 -18.31 -3.17 -14.35
N HIS A 174 -18.67 -4.44 -14.50
CA HIS A 174 -19.03 -5.01 -15.81
C HIS A 174 -19.72 -6.35 -15.62
N GLU A 175 -20.60 -6.69 -16.56
CA GLU A 175 -21.11 -8.03 -16.84
C GLU A 175 -21.03 -8.22 -18.35
N GLY A 176 -20.05 -9.01 -18.82
CA GLY A 176 -19.61 -8.95 -20.21
C GLY A 176 -19.11 -7.53 -20.56
N GLU A 177 -19.75 -6.89 -21.54
CA GLU A 177 -19.45 -5.53 -22.00
C GLU A 177 -20.29 -4.42 -21.31
N GLN A 178 -21.26 -4.76 -20.44
CA GLN A 178 -22.22 -3.79 -19.85
C GLN A 178 -21.92 -3.41 -18.40
N ILE A 179 -22.26 -2.18 -17.96
CA ILE A 179 -21.61 -1.47 -16.83
C ILE A 179 -22.64 -0.68 -15.96
N TYR A 180 -22.58 -0.74 -14.61
CA TYR A 180 -23.41 0.00 -13.60
C TYR A 180 -22.75 0.15 -12.16
N PHE A 181 -22.67 1.36 -11.52
CA PHE A 181 -22.35 1.61 -10.05
C PHE A 181 -23.58 1.36 -9.20
N ALA A 182 -24.51 2.29 -9.24
CA ALA A 182 -25.59 2.46 -8.28
C ALA A 182 -26.65 3.39 -8.89
N SER A 183 -27.77 3.58 -8.19
CA SER A 183 -28.67 4.69 -8.50
C SER A 183 -28.02 6.05 -8.19
N SER A 184 -28.35 7.08 -8.96
CA SER A 184 -27.88 8.47 -8.76
C SER A 184 -29.00 9.48 -8.59
N LEU A 185 -28.65 10.61 -7.98
CA LEU A 185 -29.34 11.87 -8.17
C LEU A 185 -28.52 12.67 -9.18
N GLU A 186 -29.15 13.11 -10.26
CA GLU A 186 -28.50 13.91 -11.30
C GLU A 186 -29.12 15.30 -11.41
N LEU A 187 -28.29 16.29 -11.66
CA LEU A 187 -28.66 17.69 -11.83
C LEU A 187 -27.82 18.30 -12.97
N ILE A 188 -28.49 18.95 -13.92
CA ILE A 188 -27.84 19.73 -14.97
C ILE A 188 -27.75 21.18 -14.50
N PHE A 189 -26.56 21.78 -14.61
CA PHE A 189 -26.30 23.16 -14.20
C PHE A 189 -25.35 23.82 -15.22
N GLY A 190 -25.87 24.78 -16.00
CA GLY A 190 -25.10 25.36 -17.12
C GLY A 190 -24.72 24.28 -18.13
N LYS A 191 -23.43 24.21 -18.49
CA LYS A 191 -22.87 23.17 -19.37
C LYS A 191 -22.47 21.88 -18.62
N LEU A 192 -22.65 21.82 -17.30
CA LEU A 192 -22.18 20.72 -16.44
C LEU A 192 -23.32 19.77 -16.03
N LYS A 193 -23.05 18.47 -16.08
CA LYS A 193 -23.90 17.42 -15.49
C LYS A 193 -23.29 16.93 -14.18
N LEU A 194 -23.93 17.22 -13.05
CA LEU A 194 -23.58 16.69 -11.73
C LEU A 194 -24.34 15.38 -11.49
N SER A 195 -23.63 14.29 -11.20
CA SER A 195 -24.21 12.99 -10.84
C SER A 195 -23.61 12.49 -9.52
N VAL A 196 -24.48 12.22 -8.54
CA VAL A 196 -24.08 11.81 -7.18
C VAL A 196 -24.67 10.44 -6.84
N ALA A 197 -23.83 9.52 -6.39
CA ALA A 197 -24.27 8.19 -5.97
C ALA A 197 -25.24 8.27 -4.77
N LYS A 198 -26.40 7.63 -4.86
CA LYS A 198 -27.42 7.61 -3.79
C LYS A 198 -26.99 6.75 -2.60
N ASP A 199 -27.50 7.11 -1.43
CA ASP A 199 -27.65 6.23 -0.27
C ASP A 199 -28.97 5.45 -0.44
N GLU A 200 -28.93 4.37 -1.23
CA GLU A 200 -30.00 3.37 -1.38
C GLU A 200 -29.49 2.01 -0.87
N GLU A 201 -30.31 1.27 -0.12
CA GLU A 201 -29.89 0.01 0.49
C GLU A 201 -29.71 -1.13 -0.52
N TYR A 202 -30.37 -1.04 -1.68
CA TYR A 202 -30.32 -2.05 -2.73
C TYR A 202 -28.88 -2.37 -3.16
N ASN A 203 -28.47 -3.61 -2.89
CA ASN A 203 -27.13 -4.18 -3.13
C ASN A 203 -25.96 -3.47 -2.41
N ASN A 204 -26.22 -2.51 -1.51
CA ASN A 204 -25.29 -2.01 -0.47
C ASN A 204 -23.84 -1.78 -0.98
N ARG A 205 -23.69 -1.12 -2.14
CA ARG A 205 -22.43 -0.99 -2.87
C ARG A 205 -21.49 0.06 -2.25
N ARG A 206 -20.96 -0.26 -1.07
CA ARG A 206 -20.15 0.60 -0.19
C ARG A 206 -19.05 1.41 -0.89
N SER A 207 -18.45 0.91 -1.98
CA SER A 207 -17.43 1.63 -2.72
C SER A 207 -17.94 2.86 -3.49
N SER A 208 -19.22 2.95 -3.86
CA SER A 208 -19.78 4.16 -4.50
C SER A 208 -20.08 5.30 -3.52
N TYR A 209 -20.04 5.04 -2.20
CA TYR A 209 -20.44 6.04 -1.20
C TYR A 209 -19.54 7.28 -1.24
N GLY A 210 -20.15 8.46 -1.29
CA GLY A 210 -19.45 9.72 -1.46
C GLY A 210 -19.01 10.05 -2.88
N LEU A 211 -19.16 9.13 -3.85
CA LEU A 211 -18.73 9.37 -5.23
C LEU A 211 -19.56 10.49 -5.88
N VAL A 212 -18.84 11.49 -6.37
CA VAL A 212 -19.35 12.57 -7.22
C VAL A 212 -18.69 12.44 -8.59
N LYS A 213 -19.50 12.60 -9.64
CA LYS A 213 -19.07 12.82 -11.02
C LYS A 213 -19.62 14.17 -11.48
N ILE A 214 -18.81 14.99 -12.11
CA ILE A 214 -19.24 16.18 -12.86
C ILE A 214 -18.73 15.99 -14.29
N GLU A 215 -19.64 15.96 -15.26
CA GLU A 215 -19.33 15.76 -16.67
C GLU A 215 -19.54 17.06 -17.46
N LEU A 216 -18.59 17.37 -18.34
CA LEU A 216 -18.66 18.45 -19.33
C LEU A 216 -18.58 17.84 -20.74
N ASP A 217 -19.64 18.00 -21.53
CA ASP A 217 -19.70 17.53 -22.92
C ASP A 217 -18.81 18.39 -23.82
N LYS A 218 -17.81 17.81 -24.49
CA LYS A 218 -16.88 18.55 -25.38
C LYS A 218 -17.60 19.12 -26.61
N GLY A 219 -18.79 18.61 -26.96
CA GLY A 219 -19.62 19.14 -28.06
C GLY A 219 -20.51 20.32 -27.69
N GLN A 220 -20.61 20.69 -26.41
CA GLN A 220 -21.42 21.83 -25.93
C GLN A 220 -20.58 23.08 -25.61
N VAL A 221 -19.29 23.03 -25.95
CA VAL A 221 -18.26 23.97 -25.49
C VAL A 221 -17.39 24.33 -26.69
N ASP A 222 -17.31 25.63 -27.00
CA ASP A 222 -16.40 26.09 -28.05
C ASP A 222 -14.94 25.84 -27.66
N SER A 223 -14.04 25.66 -28.64
CA SER A 223 -12.64 25.33 -28.35
C SER A 223 -11.88 26.41 -27.57
N ALA A 224 -12.38 27.66 -27.58
CA ALA A 224 -11.90 28.73 -26.72
C ALA A 224 -12.46 28.65 -25.27
N ASP A 225 -13.73 28.26 -25.11
CA ASP A 225 -14.36 28.03 -23.79
C ASP A 225 -13.64 26.89 -23.04
N LEU A 226 -13.27 25.80 -23.74
CA LEU A 226 -12.59 24.62 -23.17
C LEU A 226 -11.27 24.94 -22.44
N ILE A 227 -10.70 26.11 -22.69
CA ILE A 227 -9.41 26.60 -22.20
C ILE A 227 -9.60 27.78 -21.21
N GLY A 228 -10.85 28.16 -20.91
CA GLY A 228 -11.20 29.41 -20.24
C GLY A 228 -11.58 29.31 -18.75
N GLU A 229 -11.41 30.44 -18.06
CA GLU A 229 -11.84 30.66 -16.67
C GLU A 229 -13.35 30.39 -16.44
N GLU A 230 -14.20 30.47 -17.47
CA GLU A 230 -15.65 30.27 -17.36
C GLU A 230 -16.01 28.84 -16.93
N ILE A 231 -15.32 27.81 -17.42
CA ILE A 231 -15.56 26.42 -16.98
C ILE A 231 -15.12 26.24 -15.53
N ILE A 232 -13.98 26.84 -15.16
CA ILE A 232 -13.45 26.81 -13.80
C ILE A 232 -14.45 27.51 -12.87
N HIS A 233 -14.99 28.66 -13.26
CA HIS A 233 -15.99 29.38 -12.49
C HIS A 233 -17.33 28.63 -12.39
N GLN A 234 -17.82 28.00 -13.46
CA GLN A 234 -19.00 27.12 -13.37
C GLN A 234 -18.75 25.91 -12.45
N LEU A 235 -17.56 25.32 -12.49
CA LEU A 235 -17.17 24.20 -11.62
C LEU A 235 -17.06 24.64 -10.15
N GLU A 236 -16.45 25.79 -9.86
CA GLU A 236 -16.42 26.41 -8.53
C GLU A 236 -17.83 26.71 -8.02
N ASN A 237 -18.69 27.28 -8.85
CA ASN A 237 -20.07 27.59 -8.50
C ASN A 237 -20.89 26.32 -8.18
N VAL A 238 -20.69 25.22 -8.92
CA VAL A 238 -21.27 23.91 -8.59
C VAL A 238 -20.70 23.37 -7.28
N LEU A 239 -19.38 23.45 -7.08
CA LEU A 239 -18.71 22.91 -5.90
C LEU A 239 -19.10 23.65 -4.61
N GLU A 240 -19.17 24.98 -4.64
CA GLU A 240 -19.60 25.78 -3.50
C GLU A 240 -21.12 25.74 -3.31
N SER A 241 -21.91 26.10 -4.34
CA SER A 241 -23.35 26.37 -4.18
C SER A 241 -24.22 25.11 -4.15
N ILE A 242 -23.76 24.01 -4.73
CA ILE A 242 -24.53 22.75 -4.84
C ILE A 242 -23.89 21.66 -3.99
N VAL A 243 -22.59 21.40 -4.18
CA VAL A 243 -21.85 20.36 -3.45
C VAL A 243 -21.53 20.79 -2.01
N GLY A 244 -21.53 22.10 -1.72
CA GLY A 244 -21.33 22.65 -0.38
C GLY A 244 -19.87 22.60 0.10
N VAL A 245 -18.90 22.68 -0.82
CA VAL A 245 -17.45 22.66 -0.56
C VAL A 245 -16.82 23.91 -1.16
N LYS A 246 -16.46 24.87 -0.30
CA LYS A 246 -15.76 26.11 -0.66
C LYS A 246 -14.31 25.83 -1.03
N ASP A 247 -13.72 26.73 -1.84
CA ASP A 247 -12.30 26.69 -2.24
C ASP A 247 -11.84 25.33 -2.82
N ALA A 248 -12.76 24.54 -3.37
CA ALA A 248 -12.54 23.12 -3.69
C ALA A 248 -11.48 22.85 -4.78
N LEU A 249 -11.13 23.85 -5.60
CA LEU A 249 -10.09 23.77 -6.63
C LEU A 249 -8.74 24.37 -6.18
N VAL A 250 -8.66 24.89 -4.95
CA VAL A 250 -7.46 25.48 -4.38
C VAL A 250 -6.55 24.40 -3.80
N ALA A 251 -5.23 24.60 -3.88
CA ALA A 251 -4.26 23.69 -3.27
C ALA A 251 -4.23 23.87 -1.73
N PRO A 252 -4.12 22.78 -0.93
CA PRO A 252 -4.24 22.85 0.53
C PRO A 252 -3.39 23.92 1.23
N ASP A 253 -3.99 24.59 2.22
CA ASP A 253 -3.26 25.49 3.10
C ASP A 253 -2.38 24.73 4.12
N ALA A 254 -1.53 25.44 4.86
CA ALA A 254 -0.58 24.81 5.79
C ALA A 254 -1.26 24.10 6.98
N GLU A 255 -2.44 24.57 7.40
CA GLU A 255 -3.22 23.99 8.49
C GLU A 255 -4.04 22.79 7.98
N ALA A 256 -4.63 22.89 6.79
CA ALA A 256 -5.30 21.78 6.11
C ALA A 256 -4.33 20.62 5.83
N GLU A 257 -3.13 20.91 5.31
CA GLU A 257 -2.08 19.91 5.10
C GLU A 257 -1.63 19.27 6.42
N ARG A 258 -1.46 20.07 7.49
CA ARG A 258 -1.10 19.60 8.84
C ARG A 258 -2.17 18.66 9.40
N ILE A 259 -3.44 19.07 9.37
CA ILE A 259 -4.58 18.26 9.80
C ILE A 259 -4.65 16.96 9.00
N TYR A 260 -4.45 17.01 7.68
CA TYR A 260 -4.47 15.81 6.84
C TYR A 260 -3.30 14.87 7.15
N LYS A 261 -2.06 15.36 7.27
CA LYS A 261 -0.88 14.58 7.70
C LYS A 261 -1.14 13.84 9.01
N LEU A 262 -1.66 14.52 10.02
CA LEU A 262 -1.93 13.92 11.34
C LEU A 262 -3.09 12.91 11.30
N ASN A 263 -4.13 13.17 10.52
CA ASN A 263 -5.21 12.20 10.30
C ASN A 263 -4.72 10.96 9.53
N ARG A 264 -3.79 11.11 8.59
CA ARG A 264 -3.14 9.99 7.86
C ARG A 264 -2.22 9.17 8.75
N TYR A 265 -1.44 9.82 9.61
CA TYR A 265 -0.65 9.14 10.64
C TYR A 265 -1.54 8.33 11.59
N LYS A 266 -2.56 8.96 12.18
CA LYS A 266 -3.55 8.27 13.03
C LYS A 266 -4.19 7.07 12.33
N TRP A 267 -4.54 7.22 11.05
CA TRP A 267 -5.22 6.18 10.29
C TRP A 267 -4.33 4.96 10.01
N SER A 268 -3.07 5.18 9.63
CA SER A 268 -2.06 4.15 9.27
C SER A 268 -1.35 3.50 10.46
N HIS A 269 -1.38 4.13 11.64
CA HIS A 269 -0.96 3.57 12.94
C HIS A 269 -2.15 3.10 13.81
N VAL A 270 -3.36 3.03 13.23
CA VAL A 270 -4.59 2.53 13.89
C VAL A 270 -4.92 3.27 15.21
N LEU A 271 -4.52 4.53 15.33
CA LEU A 271 -4.74 5.35 16.53
C LEU A 271 -6.21 5.83 16.64
N PRO A 272 -6.71 6.07 17.86
CA PRO A 272 -8.00 6.71 18.08
C PRO A 272 -8.07 8.09 17.42
N LYS A 273 -9.18 8.42 16.75
CA LYS A 273 -9.37 9.72 16.06
C LYS A 273 -9.15 10.91 17.01
N ASN A 274 -9.61 10.78 18.25
CA ASN A 274 -9.51 11.75 19.33
C ASN A 274 -8.15 11.75 20.06
N ARG A 275 -7.12 11.01 19.60
CA ARG A 275 -5.75 11.20 20.10
C ARG A 275 -5.31 12.64 19.81
N ILE A 276 -5.06 13.39 20.87
CA ILE A 276 -4.38 14.69 20.82
C ILE A 276 -2.87 14.41 20.93
N PHE A 277 -2.07 15.01 20.07
CA PHE A 277 -0.61 14.98 20.18
C PHE A 277 -0.13 16.21 20.95
N SER A 278 0.95 16.08 21.71
CA SER A 278 1.71 17.24 22.19
C SER A 278 2.44 17.92 21.04
N THR A 279 2.76 19.21 21.17
CA THR A 279 3.45 19.98 20.12
C THR A 279 4.77 19.34 19.66
N GLN A 280 5.50 18.69 20.57
CA GLN A 280 6.72 17.95 20.22
C GLN A 280 6.41 16.68 19.42
N GLU A 281 5.52 15.81 19.90
CA GLU A 281 5.09 14.61 19.15
C GLU A 281 4.58 14.98 17.76
N GLU A 282 3.84 16.09 17.66
CA GLU A 282 3.28 16.57 16.41
C GLU A 282 4.38 17.02 15.43
N GLY A 283 5.34 17.83 15.89
CA GLY A 283 6.50 18.21 15.08
C GLY A 283 7.32 17.01 14.62
N GLU A 284 7.55 16.04 15.50
CA GLU A 284 8.24 14.77 15.18
C GLU A 284 7.45 13.90 14.19
N ILE A 285 6.11 13.94 14.19
CA ILE A 285 5.28 13.25 13.18
C ILE A 285 5.36 13.99 11.84
N LEU A 286 5.14 15.30 11.83
CA LEU A 286 5.07 16.11 10.62
C LEU A 286 6.41 16.13 9.86
N SER A 287 7.55 16.20 10.57
CA SER A 287 8.88 16.17 9.97
C SER A 287 9.24 14.85 9.29
N ARG A 288 8.53 13.76 9.60
CA ARG A 288 8.73 12.43 9.01
C ARG A 288 7.77 12.13 7.85
N LEU A 289 6.81 13.01 7.57
CA LEU A 289 5.76 12.79 6.56
C LEU A 289 5.97 13.67 5.31
N ARG A 290 6.43 13.05 4.22
CA ARG A 290 6.63 13.71 2.91
C ARG A 290 5.56 13.30 1.92
N SER A 291 5.09 14.21 1.07
CA SER A 291 4.22 13.86 -0.06
C SER A 291 5.04 13.26 -1.19
N VAL A 292 4.57 12.15 -1.78
CA VAL A 292 5.24 11.40 -2.85
C VAL A 292 4.18 10.86 -3.82
N GLU A 293 4.49 10.82 -5.13
CA GLU A 293 3.69 10.08 -6.12
C GLU A 293 3.97 8.58 -6.00
N VAL A 294 2.92 7.80 -5.69
CA VAL A 294 3.04 6.37 -5.32
C VAL A 294 2.33 5.42 -6.30
N ALA A 295 1.63 6.00 -7.27
CA ALA A 295 1.14 5.40 -8.50
C ALA A 295 0.89 6.54 -9.50
N PRO A 296 0.83 6.29 -10.83
CA PRO A 296 0.60 7.32 -11.84
C PRO A 296 -0.59 8.25 -11.53
N GLY A 297 -0.29 9.54 -11.37
CA GLY A 297 -1.24 10.59 -11.00
C GLY A 297 -1.66 10.60 -9.52
N TYR A 298 -1.26 9.65 -8.69
CA TYR A 298 -1.69 9.55 -7.29
C TYR A 298 -0.58 9.86 -6.27
N THR A 299 -0.79 10.91 -5.49
CA THR A 299 0.11 11.31 -4.39
C THR A 299 -0.43 10.91 -3.02
N THR A 300 0.47 10.61 -2.09
CA THR A 300 0.12 10.46 -0.67
C THR A 300 1.32 10.68 0.24
N PHE A 301 1.10 10.78 1.56
CA PHE A 301 2.21 10.90 2.51
C PHE A 301 2.90 9.57 2.77
N VAL A 302 4.23 9.58 2.82
CA VAL A 302 5.07 8.46 3.26
C VAL A 302 5.81 8.80 4.56
N GLU A 303 5.98 7.81 5.43
CA GLU A 303 6.84 7.83 6.61
C GLU A 303 8.10 7.01 6.31
N ASP A 304 9.21 7.70 6.02
CA ASP A 304 10.46 7.04 5.65
C ASP A 304 11.05 6.21 6.79
N GLY A 305 11.68 5.08 6.45
CA GLY A 305 12.31 4.19 7.43
C GLY A 305 11.35 3.22 8.13
N ARG A 306 10.06 3.18 7.77
CA ARG A 306 9.05 2.31 8.42
C ARG A 306 9.24 0.84 8.00
N ALA A 307 9.34 0.59 6.70
CA ALA A 307 9.59 -0.73 6.12
C ALA A 307 10.95 -1.30 6.57
N GLU A 308 11.96 -0.45 6.70
CA GLU A 308 13.30 -0.79 7.17
C GLU A 308 13.26 -1.28 8.62
N LYS A 309 12.61 -0.54 9.52
CA LYS A 309 12.37 -0.95 10.93
C LYS A 309 11.55 -2.23 11.05
N MET A 310 10.67 -2.52 10.08
CA MET A 310 9.95 -3.80 10.03
C MET A 310 10.86 -4.94 9.60
N MET A 311 11.68 -4.77 8.56
CA MET A 311 12.65 -5.77 8.10
C MET A 311 13.70 -6.12 9.17
N GLU A 312 14.09 -5.16 10.00
CA GLU A 312 14.96 -5.37 11.17
C GLU A 312 14.31 -6.22 12.28
N GLN A 313 12.99 -6.13 12.45
CA GLN A 313 12.24 -6.92 13.45
C GLN A 313 12.00 -8.36 12.96
N SER A 314 11.62 -8.52 11.69
CA SER A 314 11.40 -9.80 11.04
C SER A 314 11.35 -9.59 9.52
N PRO A 315 12.28 -10.18 8.76
CA PRO A 315 12.21 -10.18 7.30
C PRO A 315 10.88 -10.65 6.73
N PHE A 316 10.44 -9.98 5.66
CA PHE A 316 9.21 -10.27 4.95
C PHE A 316 9.35 -9.89 3.47
N PHE A 317 8.45 -10.41 2.63
CA PHE A 317 8.20 -9.86 1.30
C PHE A 317 6.70 -9.65 1.09
N LEU A 318 6.37 -8.82 0.10
CA LEU A 318 5.02 -8.39 -0.23
C LEU A 318 4.70 -8.90 -1.64
N PHE A 319 3.52 -9.49 -1.82
CA PHE A 319 3.16 -10.11 -3.11
C PHE A 319 1.70 -9.95 -3.53
N HIS A 320 1.48 -10.02 -4.84
CA HIS A 320 0.15 -10.09 -5.47
C HIS A 320 0.13 -11.17 -6.54
N ASN A 321 -0.94 -11.97 -6.60
CA ASN A 321 -1.10 -13.03 -7.59
C ASN A 321 -1.91 -12.51 -8.79
N VAL A 322 -1.26 -12.33 -9.93
CA VAL A 322 -1.94 -11.83 -11.14
C VAL A 322 -2.84 -12.92 -11.70
N ARG A 323 -4.15 -12.64 -11.75
CA ARG A 323 -5.13 -13.45 -12.51
C ARG A 323 -5.28 -12.89 -13.92
N GLY A 324 -5.77 -13.70 -14.85
CA GLY A 324 -5.89 -13.31 -16.27
C GLY A 324 -4.57 -13.35 -17.05
N GLY A 325 -3.56 -14.07 -16.54
CA GLY A 325 -2.36 -14.46 -17.28
C GLY A 325 -1.51 -13.32 -17.84
N LEU A 326 -0.77 -13.63 -18.90
CA LEU A 326 0.19 -12.75 -19.57
C LEU A 326 -0.40 -11.39 -19.96
N ALA A 327 -1.59 -11.38 -20.57
CA ALA A 327 -2.26 -10.14 -21.00
C ALA A 327 -2.52 -9.18 -19.82
N SER A 328 -2.82 -9.70 -18.64
CA SER A 328 -3.06 -8.89 -17.44
C SER A 328 -1.76 -8.31 -16.87
N VAL A 329 -0.64 -9.05 -16.94
CA VAL A 329 0.70 -8.53 -16.61
C VAL A 329 1.10 -7.41 -17.59
N GLN A 330 0.87 -7.61 -18.88
CA GLN A 330 1.15 -6.59 -19.90
C GLN A 330 0.31 -5.33 -19.72
N LYS A 331 -1.00 -5.45 -19.42
CA LYS A 331 -1.87 -4.29 -19.23
C LYS A 331 -1.45 -3.48 -17.99
N MET A 332 -1.14 -4.17 -16.88
CA MET A 332 -0.60 -3.57 -15.65
C MET A 332 0.71 -2.80 -15.85
N ILE A 333 1.62 -3.32 -16.70
CA ILE A 333 2.86 -2.60 -17.03
C ILE A 333 2.59 -1.41 -17.96
N LYS A 334 1.72 -1.57 -18.96
CA LYS A 334 1.31 -0.47 -19.86
C LYS A 334 0.57 0.67 -19.14
N THR A 335 -0.08 0.40 -18.01
CA THR A 335 -0.71 1.41 -17.14
C THR A 335 0.23 2.00 -16.09
N GLY A 336 1.50 1.56 -16.03
CA GLY A 336 2.49 2.05 -15.08
C GLY A 336 2.24 1.67 -13.61
N ALA A 337 1.16 0.95 -13.32
CA ALA A 337 0.79 0.50 -11.97
C ALA A 337 -0.19 -0.70 -12.00
N LEU A 338 -0.11 -1.51 -10.94
CA LEU A 338 -1.24 -2.33 -10.51
C LEU A 338 -2.27 -1.38 -9.87
N ILE A 339 -3.47 -1.32 -10.43
CA ILE A 339 -4.51 -0.36 -10.03
C ILE A 339 -5.80 -1.05 -9.55
N SER A 340 -6.50 -0.36 -8.65
CA SER A 340 -7.69 -0.86 -7.96
C SER A 340 -8.87 -1.12 -8.90
N THR A 341 -9.84 -1.90 -8.44
CA THR A 341 -11.08 -2.18 -9.16
C THR A 341 -11.81 -0.88 -9.55
N HIS A 342 -11.78 0.16 -8.73
CA HIS A 342 -12.36 1.47 -9.03
C HIS A 342 -11.56 2.29 -10.06
N GLU A 343 -10.24 2.37 -9.91
CA GLU A 343 -9.42 3.11 -10.87
C GLU A 343 -9.39 2.44 -12.24
N ARG A 344 -9.46 1.09 -12.33
CA ARG A 344 -9.67 0.38 -13.61
C ARG A 344 -10.91 0.92 -14.33
N TYR A 345 -12.07 0.91 -13.70
CA TYR A 345 -13.31 1.35 -14.34
C TYR A 345 -13.38 2.85 -14.60
N ARG A 346 -12.75 3.69 -13.75
CA ARG A 346 -12.60 5.14 -13.99
C ARG A 346 -11.78 5.45 -15.25
N LEU A 347 -10.76 4.64 -15.53
CA LEU A 347 -9.88 4.79 -16.70
C LEU A 347 -10.42 4.09 -17.95
N GLY A 348 -11.60 3.46 -17.91
CA GLY A 348 -12.18 2.72 -19.05
C GLY A 348 -11.69 1.26 -19.18
N MET A 349 -10.96 0.73 -18.19
CA MET A 349 -10.41 -0.62 -18.24
C MET A 349 -11.40 -1.65 -17.69
N TYR A 350 -12.28 -2.15 -18.55
CA TYR A 350 -13.37 -3.07 -18.19
C TYR A 350 -12.90 -4.52 -17.98
N ILE A 351 -12.10 -4.77 -16.92
CA ILE A 351 -11.57 -6.10 -16.57
C ILE A 351 -11.86 -6.49 -15.10
N SER A 352 -12.38 -7.71 -14.94
CA SER A 352 -12.50 -8.42 -13.67
C SER A 352 -11.15 -8.70 -13.03
N GLY A 353 -10.90 -8.06 -11.88
CA GLY A 353 -10.05 -8.63 -10.84
C GLY A 353 -10.81 -9.70 -10.05
N THR A 354 -10.08 -10.50 -9.27
CA THR A 354 -10.54 -11.76 -8.66
C THR A 354 -11.84 -11.68 -7.85
N SER A 355 -12.11 -10.56 -7.21
CA SER A 355 -13.24 -10.35 -6.30
C SER A 355 -14.01 -9.05 -6.59
N SER A 356 -13.94 -8.55 -7.83
CA SER A 356 -14.35 -7.17 -8.19
C SER A 356 -15.70 -6.71 -7.64
N GLU A 357 -16.73 -7.57 -7.65
CA GLU A 357 -18.03 -7.23 -7.06
C GLU A 357 -18.01 -7.20 -5.54
N SER A 358 -17.35 -8.16 -4.88
CA SER A 358 -17.15 -8.16 -3.43
C SER A 358 -16.44 -6.89 -3.00
N ASP A 359 -15.35 -6.50 -3.67
CA ASP A 359 -14.62 -5.25 -3.42
C ASP A 359 -15.58 -4.03 -3.47
N ILE A 360 -16.52 -4.02 -4.42
CA ILE A 360 -17.50 -2.94 -4.59
C ILE A 360 -18.49 -2.90 -3.42
N VAL A 361 -18.98 -4.06 -2.97
CA VAL A 361 -19.98 -4.20 -1.88
C VAL A 361 -19.39 -3.93 -0.49
N THR A 362 -18.12 -4.25 -0.26
CA THR A 362 -17.43 -4.05 1.04
C THR A 362 -16.75 -2.69 1.19
N GLY A 363 -16.42 -2.02 0.08
CA GLY A 363 -15.66 -0.77 0.06
C GLY A 363 -14.19 -0.91 -0.34
N GLY A 364 -13.74 -2.13 -0.60
CA GLY A 364 -12.38 -2.45 -1.02
C GLY A 364 -12.03 -2.06 -2.46
N ALA A 365 -12.99 -1.71 -3.31
CA ALA A 365 -12.72 -1.45 -4.73
C ALA A 365 -11.86 -0.20 -4.98
N ASP A 366 -11.78 0.72 -4.01
CA ASP A 366 -10.80 1.82 -4.00
C ASP A 366 -9.33 1.32 -3.77
N GLY A 367 -9.13 0.02 -3.61
CA GLY A 367 -7.90 -0.60 -3.10
C GLY A 367 -7.23 -1.60 -4.04
N VAL A 368 -5.92 -1.74 -3.87
CA VAL A 368 -5.05 -2.77 -4.43
C VAL A 368 -4.66 -3.72 -3.32
N PHE A 369 -4.94 -5.00 -3.55
CA PHE A 369 -4.85 -6.08 -2.58
C PHE A 369 -3.52 -6.80 -2.71
N ILE A 370 -2.68 -6.75 -1.69
CA ILE A 370 -1.43 -7.51 -1.61
C ILE A 370 -1.38 -8.31 -0.31
N ARG A 371 -0.46 -9.28 -0.21
CA ARG A 371 -0.26 -10.14 0.96
C ARG A 371 1.17 -10.05 1.45
N MET A 372 1.38 -10.16 2.76
CA MET A 372 2.72 -10.19 3.37
C MET A 372 3.08 -11.60 3.83
N TRP A 373 4.26 -12.09 3.46
CA TRP A 373 4.83 -13.32 4.02
C TRP A 373 6.05 -12.99 4.89
N SER A 374 6.02 -13.38 6.16
CA SER A 374 7.13 -13.12 7.10
C SER A 374 7.57 -14.30 7.97
N ASN A 375 6.82 -15.41 8.03
CA ASN A 375 7.28 -16.59 8.77
C ASN A 375 8.15 -17.47 7.86
N LEU A 376 9.46 -17.43 8.12
CA LEU A 376 10.49 -18.11 7.33
C LEU A 376 11.09 -19.33 8.05
N LEU A 377 10.59 -19.60 9.26
CA LEU A 377 10.93 -20.79 10.06
C LEU A 377 9.96 -21.95 9.83
N ASP A 378 8.79 -21.68 9.27
CA ASP A 378 7.75 -22.67 9.03
C ASP A 378 8.15 -23.65 7.91
N ARG A 379 8.94 -24.65 8.30
CA ARG A 379 9.38 -25.78 7.46
C ARG A 379 8.25 -26.74 7.09
N PHE A 380 7.01 -26.47 7.51
CA PHE A 380 5.86 -27.38 7.33
C PHE A 380 4.74 -26.81 6.45
N ASN A 381 4.74 -25.50 6.12
CA ASN A 381 3.68 -24.85 5.30
C ASN A 381 4.12 -24.30 3.92
N SER A 382 5.33 -24.58 3.43
CA SER A 382 5.76 -24.06 2.11
C SER A 382 4.90 -24.54 0.94
N ALA A 383 4.13 -25.63 1.11
CA ALA A 383 3.16 -26.13 0.13
C ALA A 383 2.03 -25.14 -0.22
N ASN A 384 1.74 -24.18 0.67
CA ASN A 384 0.57 -23.29 0.54
C ASN A 384 0.87 -21.97 -0.20
N LEU A 385 2.11 -21.67 -0.57
CA LEU A 385 2.45 -20.45 -1.33
C LEU A 385 2.26 -20.62 -2.85
N SER A 386 0.99 -20.64 -3.26
CA SER A 386 0.61 -20.46 -4.66
C SER A 386 0.69 -18.98 -5.03
N LEU A 387 1.75 -18.57 -5.74
CA LEU A 387 1.87 -17.21 -6.32
C LEU A 387 1.02 -17.01 -7.59
N GLY A 388 0.17 -17.99 -7.95
CA GLY A 388 -0.43 -18.08 -9.27
C GLY A 388 0.61 -18.40 -10.35
N ASP A 389 0.24 -18.19 -11.61
CA ASP A 389 1.09 -18.44 -12.77
C ASP A 389 2.04 -17.26 -13.03
N PHE A 390 1.59 -16.05 -12.65
CA PHE A 390 2.37 -14.82 -12.56
C PHE A 390 2.14 -14.17 -11.19
N GLY A 391 3.20 -13.99 -10.42
CA GLY A 391 3.19 -13.25 -9.15
C GLY A 391 4.01 -11.96 -9.26
N LEU A 392 3.56 -10.89 -8.60
CA LEU A 392 4.33 -9.66 -8.43
C LEU A 392 4.92 -9.66 -7.03
N ILE A 393 6.21 -9.39 -6.90
CA ILE A 393 6.91 -9.17 -5.63
C ILE A 393 7.24 -7.70 -5.52
N PHE A 394 6.72 -7.01 -4.51
CA PHE A 394 6.95 -5.58 -4.31
C PHE A 394 8.15 -5.31 -3.40
N ALA A 395 8.79 -4.15 -3.61
CA ALA A 395 9.79 -3.60 -2.70
C ALA A 395 9.16 -3.36 -1.31
N PRO A 396 9.83 -3.72 -0.20
CA PRO A 396 9.30 -3.49 1.15
C PRO A 396 8.91 -2.03 1.43
N THR A 397 9.58 -1.08 0.78
CA THR A 397 9.41 0.37 0.89
C THR A 397 8.00 0.87 0.64
N ILE A 398 7.10 0.12 -0.03
CA ILE A 398 5.70 0.53 -0.15
C ILE A 398 5.00 0.64 1.23
N LEU A 399 5.46 -0.09 2.26
CA LEU A 399 4.94 0.05 3.62
C LEU A 399 5.31 1.38 4.30
N ASN A 400 6.17 2.20 3.70
CA ASN A 400 6.36 3.59 4.12
C ASN A 400 5.12 4.44 3.80
N ARG A 401 4.24 4.03 2.86
CA ARG A 401 3.03 4.77 2.52
C ARG A 401 2.02 4.81 3.69
N THR A 402 1.41 5.97 3.94
CA THR A 402 0.33 6.12 4.95
C THR A 402 -1.05 5.74 4.42
N ASP A 403 -1.14 5.11 3.24
CA ASP A 403 -2.40 4.91 2.52
C ASP A 403 -2.97 3.49 2.54
N TYR A 404 -2.29 2.51 3.12
CA TYR A 404 -2.81 1.15 3.25
C TYR A 404 -3.40 0.83 4.62
N TYR A 405 -4.33 -0.12 4.65
CA TYR A 405 -4.83 -0.78 5.86
C TYR A 405 -4.63 -2.29 5.77
N CYS A 406 -4.62 -2.98 6.91
CA CYS A 406 -4.29 -4.39 7.00
C CYS A 406 -5.34 -5.19 7.78
N TYR A 407 -5.63 -6.41 7.32
CA TYR A 407 -6.40 -7.43 8.05
C TYR A 407 -5.58 -8.74 8.18
N PRO A 408 -5.76 -9.50 9.27
CA PRO A 408 -5.14 -10.82 9.46
C PRO A 408 -5.94 -11.95 8.77
N GLU A 409 -6.86 -11.63 7.87
CA GLU A 409 -7.72 -12.56 7.14
C GLU A 409 -8.36 -11.85 5.93
N ASP A 410 -9.01 -12.60 5.05
CA ASP A 410 -9.66 -12.08 3.85
C ASP A 410 -10.95 -11.35 4.24
N ARG A 411 -10.98 -10.03 4.10
CA ARG A 411 -12.14 -9.16 4.39
C ARG A 411 -12.62 -8.41 3.14
N PHE A 412 -12.06 -8.69 1.96
CA PHE A 412 -12.30 -7.98 0.70
C PHE A 412 -12.22 -6.46 0.86
N GLY A 413 -11.31 -5.97 1.70
CA GLY A 413 -11.07 -4.54 1.93
C GLY A 413 -12.20 -3.83 2.67
N GLN A 414 -13.03 -4.54 3.44
CA GLN A 414 -14.17 -4.02 4.20
C GLN A 414 -13.92 -2.64 4.84
N THR A 415 -14.83 -1.69 4.58
CA THR A 415 -14.75 -0.30 5.09
C THR A 415 -15.96 0.13 5.92
N ARG A 416 -16.89 -0.79 6.22
CA ARG A 416 -17.99 -0.50 7.15
C ARG A 416 -17.43 -0.29 8.57
N PRO A 417 -17.87 0.73 9.34
CA PRO A 417 -17.19 1.15 10.58
C PRO A 417 -17.02 0.04 11.63
N GLU A 418 -17.99 -0.85 11.72
CA GLU A 418 -18.04 -1.96 12.66
C GLU A 418 -16.97 -3.03 12.39
N VAL A 419 -16.49 -3.17 11.15
CA VAL A 419 -15.32 -4.03 10.82
C VAL A 419 -14.04 -3.21 10.66
N PHE A 420 -14.11 -1.99 10.14
CA PHE A 420 -12.91 -1.15 9.92
C PHE A 420 -12.19 -0.75 11.22
N LYS A 421 -12.85 -0.91 12.37
CA LYS A 421 -12.24 -0.82 13.71
C LYS A 421 -11.29 -1.99 14.03
N GLU A 422 -11.45 -3.13 13.35
CA GLU A 422 -10.74 -4.42 13.59
C GLU A 422 -9.46 -4.54 12.75
N ARG A 423 -9.21 -3.60 11.84
CA ARG A 423 -7.97 -3.52 11.06
C ARG A 423 -6.78 -3.37 11.99
N ILE A 424 -5.64 -3.92 11.61
CA ILE A 424 -4.38 -3.88 12.36
C ILE A 424 -3.32 -3.08 11.61
N THR A 425 -2.21 -2.76 12.28
CA THR A 425 -0.99 -2.28 11.63
C THR A 425 -0.26 -3.43 10.92
N ALA A 426 0.58 -3.12 9.92
CA ALA A 426 1.41 -4.16 9.30
C ALA A 426 2.46 -4.70 10.28
N GLU A 427 2.89 -3.89 11.25
CA GLU A 427 3.74 -4.27 12.38
C GLU A 427 3.08 -5.31 13.29
N GLU A 428 1.78 -5.20 13.54
CA GLU A 428 1.00 -6.20 14.30
C GLU A 428 0.77 -7.47 13.50
N LEU A 429 0.51 -7.39 12.18
CA LEU A 429 0.46 -8.57 11.32
C LEU A 429 1.82 -9.29 11.31
N LEU A 430 2.92 -8.53 11.19
CA LEU A 430 4.30 -9.05 11.19
C LEU A 430 4.62 -9.79 12.49
N LYS A 431 4.31 -9.19 13.65
CA LYS A 431 4.43 -9.82 14.98
C LYS A 431 3.54 -11.05 15.10
N THR A 432 2.32 -11.01 14.57
CA THR A 432 1.38 -12.13 14.65
C THR A 432 1.86 -13.32 13.83
N GLN A 433 2.26 -13.12 12.57
CA GLN A 433 2.76 -14.20 11.71
C GLN A 433 4.04 -14.86 12.28
N ARG A 434 4.94 -14.05 12.85
CA ARG A 434 6.14 -14.53 13.56
C ARG A 434 5.81 -15.37 14.80
N ARG A 435 4.65 -15.15 15.43
CA ARG A 435 4.18 -15.91 16.61
C ARG A 435 3.45 -17.21 16.24
N ILE A 436 2.60 -17.22 15.21
CA ILE A 436 1.63 -18.32 14.99
C ILE A 436 1.77 -19.11 13.68
N GLY A 437 2.56 -18.64 12.71
CA GLY A 437 2.62 -19.21 11.36
C GLY A 437 2.35 -18.17 10.27
N HIS A 438 2.59 -18.52 9.00
CA HIS A 438 2.12 -17.65 7.91
C HIS A 438 0.58 -17.68 7.82
N ILE A 439 -0.02 -16.51 7.71
CA ILE A 439 -1.45 -16.31 7.55
C ILE A 439 -1.73 -16.16 6.05
N CYS A 440 -2.06 -17.25 5.36
CA CYS A 440 -2.25 -17.27 3.89
C CYS A 440 -3.35 -16.34 3.37
N HIS A 441 -4.32 -15.99 4.22
CA HIS A 441 -5.42 -15.08 3.91
C HIS A 441 -5.20 -13.63 4.36
N ASN A 442 -4.00 -13.24 4.82
CA ASN A 442 -3.76 -11.84 5.21
C ASN A 442 -3.91 -10.88 4.02
N GLU A 443 -4.33 -9.65 4.32
CA GLU A 443 -4.75 -8.68 3.32
C GLU A 443 -4.20 -7.29 3.65
N LEU A 444 -3.45 -6.68 2.73
CA LEU A 444 -2.99 -5.29 2.81
C LEU A 444 -3.57 -4.52 1.61
N VAL A 445 -4.25 -3.41 1.90
CA VAL A 445 -5.11 -2.71 0.93
C VAL A 445 -4.62 -1.30 0.68
N PHE A 446 -3.78 -1.13 -0.33
CA PHE A 446 -3.21 0.15 -0.78
C PHE A 446 -4.23 0.94 -1.60
N ARG A 447 -4.33 2.26 -1.46
CA ARG A 447 -5.37 3.05 -2.14
C ARG A 447 -4.94 3.39 -3.56
N GLN A 448 -5.92 3.37 -4.46
CA GLN A 448 -5.82 3.62 -5.91
C GLN A 448 -4.88 2.70 -6.71
N GLY A 449 -3.58 2.65 -6.39
CA GLY A 449 -2.58 1.91 -7.15
C GLY A 449 -1.25 1.68 -6.43
N ILE A 450 -0.44 0.77 -6.97
CA ILE A 450 0.98 0.55 -6.62
C ILE A 450 1.78 0.58 -7.93
N ALA A 451 2.84 1.39 -8.00
CA ALA A 451 3.58 1.63 -9.23
C ALA A 451 4.35 0.38 -9.73
N VAL A 452 4.54 0.27 -11.05
CA VAL A 452 5.41 -0.76 -11.66
C VAL A 452 6.86 -0.59 -11.20
N SER A 453 7.28 0.63 -10.85
CA SER A 453 8.59 0.89 -10.24
C SER A 453 8.77 0.26 -8.85
N ASP A 454 7.68 -0.01 -8.12
CA ASP A 454 7.71 -0.70 -6.83
C ASP A 454 7.80 -2.23 -6.99
N VAL A 455 7.60 -2.78 -8.20
CA VAL A 455 7.73 -4.22 -8.46
C VAL A 455 9.22 -4.56 -8.50
N SER A 456 9.68 -5.33 -7.51
CA SER A 456 11.05 -5.84 -7.46
C SER A 456 11.26 -7.02 -8.40
N PHE A 457 10.29 -7.93 -8.49
CA PHE A 457 10.35 -9.12 -9.35
C PHE A 457 8.96 -9.52 -9.86
N ILE A 458 8.93 -10.17 -11.03
CA ILE A 458 7.76 -10.93 -11.52
C ILE A 458 8.13 -12.41 -11.48
N THR A 459 7.37 -13.22 -10.75
CA THR A 459 7.62 -14.66 -10.60
C THR A 459 6.75 -15.48 -11.54
N THR A 460 7.33 -16.39 -12.32
CA THR A 460 6.60 -17.36 -13.17
C THR A 460 6.70 -18.79 -12.64
N ARG A 461 5.85 -19.69 -13.14
CA ARG A 461 5.87 -21.12 -12.78
C ARG A 461 6.77 -21.99 -13.67
N SER A 462 6.91 -21.64 -14.94
CA SER A 462 7.73 -22.38 -15.89
C SER A 462 8.66 -21.47 -16.69
N ASP A 463 9.70 -22.06 -17.29
CA ASP A 463 10.54 -21.38 -18.28
C ASP A 463 9.72 -20.94 -19.50
N THR A 464 8.74 -21.73 -19.94
CA THR A 464 7.83 -21.37 -21.03
C THR A 464 7.01 -20.11 -20.69
N ASP A 465 6.47 -19.99 -19.47
CA ASP A 465 5.78 -18.77 -19.03
C ASP A 465 6.74 -17.57 -18.95
N ARG A 466 7.99 -17.81 -18.55
CA ARG A 466 9.05 -16.79 -18.49
C ARG A 466 9.43 -16.29 -19.88
N GLU A 467 9.71 -17.19 -20.82
CA GLU A 467 10.05 -16.87 -22.21
C GLU A 467 8.91 -16.15 -22.91
N ASN A 468 7.67 -16.64 -22.77
CA ASN A 468 6.48 -15.96 -23.30
C ASN A 468 6.29 -14.56 -22.73
N LEU A 469 6.52 -14.37 -21.42
CA LEU A 469 6.44 -13.06 -20.78
C LEU A 469 7.55 -12.11 -21.27
N LEU A 470 8.80 -12.57 -21.29
CA LEU A 470 9.94 -11.79 -21.78
C LEU A 470 9.71 -11.33 -23.24
N TYR A 471 9.40 -12.27 -24.14
CA TYR A 471 9.13 -11.98 -25.55
C TYR A 471 7.96 -11.00 -25.74
N SER A 472 6.86 -11.18 -25.03
CA SER A 472 5.66 -10.34 -25.16
C SER A 472 5.82 -8.94 -24.55
N LEU A 473 6.71 -8.78 -23.55
CA LEU A 473 7.11 -7.48 -23.01
C LEU A 473 8.13 -6.77 -23.92
N GLN A 474 9.16 -7.47 -24.38
CA GLN A 474 10.14 -6.95 -25.35
C GLN A 474 9.46 -6.46 -26.64
N ASN A 475 8.54 -7.25 -27.20
CA ASN A 475 7.72 -6.83 -28.37
C ASN A 475 6.74 -5.68 -28.07
N SER A 476 6.45 -5.41 -26.80
CA SER A 476 5.69 -4.21 -26.37
C SER A 476 6.59 -2.99 -26.13
N GLY A 477 7.88 -3.05 -26.48
CA GLY A 477 8.88 -2.00 -26.24
C GLY A 477 9.36 -1.89 -24.79
N ILE A 478 8.95 -2.81 -23.91
CA ILE A 478 9.31 -2.81 -22.50
C ILE A 478 10.65 -3.55 -22.35
N THR A 479 11.58 -2.98 -21.61
CA THR A 479 12.94 -3.53 -21.42
C THR A 479 13.38 -3.64 -19.96
N HIS A 480 12.65 -2.99 -19.04
CA HIS A 480 12.99 -2.89 -17.62
C HIS A 480 11.73 -2.95 -16.75
N ILE A 481 11.89 -3.37 -15.49
CA ILE A 481 10.88 -3.25 -14.41
C ILE A 481 11.60 -2.65 -13.19
N GLY A 482 11.18 -1.44 -12.79
CA GLY A 482 11.91 -0.65 -11.82
C GLY A 482 13.36 -0.38 -12.28
N GLU A 483 14.34 -0.67 -11.42
CA GLU A 483 15.77 -0.54 -11.72
C GLU A 483 16.36 -1.74 -12.51
N ARG A 484 15.61 -2.83 -12.73
CA ARG A 484 16.12 -4.12 -13.27
C ARG A 484 15.81 -4.30 -14.75
N THR A 485 16.65 -5.03 -15.48
CA THR A 485 16.25 -5.50 -16.84
C THR A 485 15.11 -6.52 -16.74
N LEU A 486 14.40 -6.76 -17.85
CA LEU A 486 13.37 -7.80 -17.88
C LEU A 486 13.88 -9.19 -17.46
N GLU A 487 15.09 -9.55 -17.87
CA GLU A 487 15.70 -10.86 -17.64
C GLU A 487 16.06 -11.08 -16.17
N GLU A 488 16.42 -10.00 -15.46
CA GLU A 488 16.67 -9.96 -14.02
C GLU A 488 15.38 -9.91 -13.20
N ALA A 489 14.39 -9.16 -13.67
CA ALA A 489 13.11 -8.94 -12.99
C ALA A 489 12.19 -10.17 -13.08
N VAL A 490 12.15 -10.85 -14.24
CA VAL A 490 11.33 -12.05 -14.46
C VAL A 490 12.10 -13.29 -14.04
N ILE A 491 11.63 -13.99 -13.01
CA ILE A 491 12.31 -15.11 -12.35
C ILE A 491 11.39 -16.31 -12.15
N LEU A 492 11.94 -17.53 -12.11
CA LEU A 492 11.19 -18.72 -11.74
C LEU A 492 10.87 -18.73 -10.24
N TRP A 493 9.67 -19.20 -9.88
CA TRP A 493 9.27 -19.49 -8.50
C TRP A 493 9.66 -20.92 -8.10
N ASP A 494 10.64 -21.06 -7.21
CA ASP A 494 11.15 -22.37 -6.75
C ASP A 494 10.40 -22.95 -5.53
N GLY A 495 9.25 -22.35 -5.17
CA GLY A 495 8.43 -22.71 -4.02
C GLY A 495 8.96 -22.22 -2.66
N LYS A 496 10.07 -21.46 -2.59
CA LYS A 496 10.75 -21.13 -1.32
C LYS A 496 10.76 -19.63 -1.05
N PRO A 497 10.03 -19.13 -0.03
CA PRO A 497 10.09 -17.74 0.45
C PRO A 497 11.51 -17.15 0.55
N MET A 498 12.48 -17.96 0.96
CA MET A 498 13.87 -17.57 1.09
C MET A 498 14.59 -17.22 -0.22
N SER A 499 14.23 -17.83 -1.36
CA SER A 499 14.91 -17.57 -2.64
C SER A 499 14.62 -16.16 -3.16
N ILE A 500 13.40 -15.68 -2.94
CA ILE A 500 12.95 -14.32 -3.23
C ILE A 500 13.63 -13.33 -2.27
N LEU A 501 13.68 -13.65 -0.96
CA LEU A 501 14.32 -12.79 0.02
C LEU A 501 15.84 -12.67 -0.19
N ASP A 502 16.54 -13.74 -0.57
CA ASP A 502 17.95 -13.68 -0.95
C ASP A 502 18.21 -12.76 -2.17
N LYS A 503 17.21 -12.60 -3.06
CA LYS A 503 17.25 -11.71 -4.23
C LYS A 503 16.88 -10.25 -3.88
N ILE A 504 16.02 -10.04 -2.89
CA ILE A 504 15.68 -8.70 -2.36
C ILE A 504 16.86 -8.15 -1.52
N ASP A 505 17.41 -8.98 -0.62
CA ASP A 505 18.49 -8.62 0.30
C ASP A 505 19.47 -9.82 0.44
N PRO A 506 20.62 -9.78 -0.26
CA PRO A 506 21.63 -10.84 -0.19
C PRO A 506 22.29 -11.05 1.19
N GLU A 507 21.99 -10.22 2.19
CA GLU A 507 22.43 -10.38 3.58
C GLU A 507 21.32 -10.98 4.48
N ILE A 508 20.10 -11.20 3.97
CA ILE A 508 18.92 -11.51 4.78
C ILE A 508 19.10 -12.78 5.64
N LYS A 509 19.83 -13.79 5.15
CA LYS A 509 20.20 -14.99 5.92
C LYS A 509 21.06 -14.68 7.14
N SER A 510 21.92 -13.67 7.06
CA SER A 510 22.74 -13.20 8.19
C SER A 510 21.87 -12.45 9.20
N LYS A 511 21.02 -11.54 8.71
CA LYS A 511 20.04 -10.78 9.51
C LYS A 511 19.11 -11.73 10.28
N LEU A 512 18.52 -12.71 9.58
CA LEU A 512 17.71 -13.77 10.19
C LEU A 512 18.45 -14.53 11.29
N ARG A 513 19.67 -15.03 11.05
CA ARG A 513 20.46 -15.71 12.09
C ARG A 513 20.64 -14.84 13.33
N SER A 514 20.93 -13.54 13.17
CA SER A 514 21.09 -12.62 14.29
C SER A 514 19.78 -12.40 15.08
N ILE A 515 18.63 -12.35 14.40
CA ILE A 515 17.30 -12.22 15.03
C ILE A 515 16.96 -13.50 15.81
N LEU A 516 17.21 -14.68 15.23
CA LEU A 516 16.94 -15.98 15.86
C LEU A 516 17.83 -16.24 17.09
N ILE A 517 19.10 -15.81 17.04
CA ILE A 517 19.99 -15.87 18.21
C ILE A 517 19.44 -14.98 19.32
N LYS A 518 19.09 -13.71 19.03
CA LYS A 518 18.47 -12.80 20.01
C LYS A 518 17.17 -13.36 20.61
N GLU A 519 16.30 -13.95 19.79
CA GLU A 519 15.07 -14.61 20.25
C GLU A 519 15.34 -15.77 21.21
N ASN A 520 16.28 -16.65 20.87
CA ASN A 520 16.56 -17.84 21.67
C ASN A 520 17.22 -17.46 22.99
N ILE A 521 18.11 -16.46 22.99
CA ILE A 521 18.64 -15.84 24.21
C ILE A 521 17.50 -15.30 25.08
N GLN A 522 16.55 -14.54 24.51
CA GLN A 522 15.43 -13.98 25.27
C GLN A 522 14.53 -15.07 25.87
N LYS A 523 14.13 -16.08 25.09
CA LYS A 523 13.33 -17.22 25.56
C LYS A 523 14.01 -17.98 26.71
N ILE A 524 15.34 -18.11 26.67
CA ILE A 524 16.14 -18.69 27.76
C ILE A 524 16.11 -17.80 29.01
N TYR A 525 16.27 -16.47 28.87
CA TYR A 525 16.13 -15.53 29.99
C TYR A 525 14.73 -15.53 30.61
N ASP A 526 13.68 -15.57 29.80
CA ASP A 526 12.30 -15.59 30.27
C ASP A 526 12.01 -16.87 31.06
N LEU A 527 12.44 -18.03 30.53
CA LEU A 527 12.36 -19.32 31.22
C LEU A 527 13.13 -19.31 32.56
N PHE A 528 14.33 -18.72 32.61
CA PHE A 528 15.07 -18.56 33.86
C PHE A 528 14.38 -17.62 34.86
N ASN A 529 13.72 -16.56 34.38
CA ASN A 529 12.97 -15.64 35.24
C ASN A 529 11.70 -16.30 35.80
N ASP A 530 11.01 -17.12 35.03
CA ASP A 530 9.84 -17.87 35.50
C ASP A 530 10.24 -19.03 36.42
N LEU A 531 11.37 -19.71 36.17
CA LEU A 531 11.97 -20.65 37.12
C LEU A 531 12.31 -19.95 38.45
N LYS A 532 12.93 -18.77 38.42
CA LYS A 532 13.18 -17.97 39.64
C LYS A 532 11.89 -17.62 40.39
N LYS A 533 10.81 -17.21 39.69
CA LYS A 533 9.49 -16.96 40.30
C LYS A 533 8.89 -18.23 40.92
N PHE A 534 9.08 -19.39 40.30
CA PHE A 534 8.60 -20.68 40.81
C PHE A 534 9.35 -21.10 42.08
N LEU A 535 10.69 -21.04 42.05
CA LEU A 535 11.55 -21.31 43.21
C LEU A 535 11.22 -20.35 44.38
N ALA A 536 11.06 -19.06 44.11
CA ALA A 536 10.72 -18.04 45.12
C ALA A 536 9.31 -18.20 45.73
N LYS A 537 8.41 -18.96 45.09
CA LYS A 537 7.09 -19.31 45.65
C LYS A 537 7.13 -20.53 46.59
N GLY A 538 8.30 -21.13 46.82
CA GLY A 538 8.46 -22.25 47.76
C GLY A 538 7.76 -23.55 47.34
N MET A 539 7.43 -23.70 46.05
CA MET A 539 6.65 -24.84 45.52
C MET A 539 7.49 -26.12 45.37
N PHE A 540 8.11 -26.56 46.45
CA PHE A 540 8.78 -27.87 46.57
C PHE A 540 8.05 -28.77 47.57
N THR A 541 7.02 -29.47 47.11
CA THR A 541 6.69 -30.78 47.70
C THR A 541 7.73 -31.79 47.22
N LYS A 542 8.31 -32.58 48.14
CA LYS A 542 9.32 -33.60 47.79
C LYS A 542 8.69 -34.75 47.01
N GLY A 543 8.71 -34.69 45.68
CA GLY A 543 8.36 -35.83 44.82
C GLY A 543 8.08 -35.46 43.37
N LYS A 544 8.92 -36.00 42.47
CA LYS A 544 8.85 -35.90 40.99
C LYS A 544 9.01 -34.49 40.40
N ILE A 545 10.20 -34.25 39.88
CA ILE A 545 10.38 -33.47 38.64
C ILE A 545 10.60 -34.52 37.53
N ILE A 546 10.01 -34.30 36.36
CA ILE A 546 10.19 -35.06 35.11
C ILE A 546 10.47 -34.02 34.01
#